data_AF-A0A239S7G6-F1
#
_entry.id   AF-A0A239S7G6-F1
#
_cell.length_a   1.000
_cell.length_b   1.000
_cell.length_c   1.000
_cell.angle_alpha   90.00
_cell.angle_beta   90.00
_cell.angle_gamma   90.00
#
_symmetry.space_group_name_H-M   'P 1'
#
loop_
_entity.id
_entity.type
_entity.pdbx_description
1 polymer ?
#
loop_
_entity_poly.entity_id
_entity_poly.type
_entity_poly.pdbx_seq_one_letter_code
_entity_poly.pdbx_strand_id
1 'polypeptide(L)'
;MSTPARADCWDVAADRYRLDPLLLYAIAQVESNLDVNASNVNRNGTRDIGLMQINSAHLPTLSRYGLTERRLREDACASIITGAWILAGFVRQYGYGWEAVGAYNAGGGEARAMLRQRYADKVRKRYAVLVAERERRATLR
;
A
#
# COMPACT_ATOMS: atom_id res chain seq x y z
N MET A 1 -24.91 -20.42 -13.70
CA MET A 1 -23.46 -20.69 -13.76
C MET A 1 -22.77 -19.63 -12.93
N SER A 2 -22.26 -20.00 -11.75
CA SER A 2 -21.52 -19.08 -10.88
C SER A 2 -20.17 -18.77 -11.53
N THR A 3 -19.94 -17.52 -11.91
CA THR A 3 -18.61 -17.03 -12.31
C THR A 3 -17.63 -17.32 -11.17
N PRO A 4 -16.44 -17.90 -11.43
CA PRO A 4 -15.42 -17.98 -10.40
C PRO A 4 -15.14 -16.56 -9.91
N ALA A 5 -15.23 -16.35 -8.60
CA ALA A 5 -14.87 -15.07 -8.00
C ALA A 5 -13.38 -14.84 -8.28
N ARG A 6 -13.08 -13.99 -9.26
CA ARG A 6 -11.72 -13.53 -9.51
C ARG A 6 -11.29 -12.78 -8.25
N ALA A 7 -10.41 -13.38 -7.45
CA ALA A 7 -9.85 -12.72 -6.27
C ALA A 7 -9.22 -11.41 -6.72
N ASP A 8 -9.62 -10.29 -6.10
CA ASP A 8 -9.04 -9.01 -6.40
C ASP A 8 -7.59 -9.00 -5.89
N CYS A 9 -6.71 -8.24 -6.54
CA CYS A 9 -5.30 -8.18 -6.19
C CYS A 9 -5.07 -7.64 -4.77
N TRP A 10 -6.07 -6.94 -4.19
CA TRP A 10 -6.13 -6.61 -2.78
C TRP A 10 -6.16 -7.86 -1.89
N ASP A 11 -7.08 -8.78 -2.17
CA ASP A 11 -7.24 -10.02 -1.39
C ASP A 11 -6.01 -10.92 -1.55
N VAL A 12 -5.51 -11.07 -2.78
CA VAL A 12 -4.28 -11.84 -3.05
C VAL A 12 -3.08 -11.30 -2.27
N ALA A 13 -2.90 -9.97 -2.26
CA ALA A 13 -1.81 -9.34 -1.53
C ALA A 13 -2.01 -9.43 -0.01
N ALA A 14 -3.24 -9.20 0.46
CA ALA A 14 -3.63 -9.30 1.86
C ALA A 14 -3.37 -10.71 2.42
N ASP A 15 -3.85 -11.75 1.73
CA ASP A 15 -3.66 -13.14 2.13
C ASP A 15 -2.18 -13.51 2.16
N ARG A 16 -1.42 -13.13 1.12
CA ARG A 16 0.01 -13.44 1.01
C ARG A 16 0.83 -12.84 2.15
N TYR A 17 0.48 -11.63 2.59
CA TYR A 17 1.26 -10.89 3.58
C TYR A 17 0.60 -10.79 4.96
N ARG A 18 -0.56 -11.44 5.15
CA ARG A 18 -1.38 -11.41 6.38
C ARG A 18 -1.74 -9.98 6.79
N LEU A 19 -2.26 -9.21 5.84
CA LEU A 19 -2.72 -7.83 6.00
C LEU A 19 -4.24 -7.75 5.77
N ASP A 20 -4.90 -6.69 6.23
CA ASP A 20 -6.29 -6.42 5.85
C ASP A 20 -6.34 -5.80 4.42
N PRO A 21 -7.16 -6.32 3.49
CA PRO A 21 -7.28 -5.76 2.14
C PRO A 21 -7.81 -4.32 2.12
N LEU A 22 -8.70 -3.94 3.05
CA LEU A 22 -9.16 -2.55 3.18
C LEU A 22 -8.04 -1.63 3.68
N LEU A 23 -7.07 -2.14 4.44
CA LEU A 23 -5.91 -1.34 4.83
C LEU A 23 -5.03 -1.04 3.62
N LEU A 24 -4.77 -2.03 2.76
CA LEU A 24 -4.03 -1.82 1.51
C LEU A 24 -4.75 -0.83 0.58
N TYR A 25 -6.07 -0.96 0.47
CA TYR A 25 -6.90 -0.02 -0.30
C TYR A 25 -6.85 1.39 0.29
N ALA A 26 -6.92 1.54 1.61
CA ALA A 26 -6.81 2.83 2.29
C ALA A 26 -5.45 3.51 2.02
N ILE A 27 -4.36 2.74 2.06
CA ILE A 27 -3.02 3.21 1.72
C ILE A 27 -3.00 3.72 0.28
N ALA A 28 -3.47 2.93 -0.68
CA ALA A 28 -3.50 3.34 -2.08
C ALA A 28 -4.31 4.63 -2.33
N GLN A 29 -5.43 4.81 -1.60
CA GLN A 29 -6.20 6.05 -1.69
C GLN A 29 -5.46 7.26 -1.11
N VAL A 30 -4.71 7.08 -0.02
CA VAL A 30 -3.90 8.15 0.57
C VAL A 30 -2.67 8.48 -0.29
N GLU A 31 -2.07 7.47 -0.94
CA GLU A 31 -0.87 7.61 -1.76
C GLU A 31 -1.15 8.25 -3.12
N SER A 32 -2.13 7.74 -3.86
CA SER A 32 -2.36 8.12 -5.26
C SER A 32 -3.80 8.45 -5.60
N ASN A 33 -4.72 8.35 -4.63
CA ASN A 33 -6.16 8.32 -4.90
C ASN A 33 -6.54 7.24 -5.94
N LEU A 34 -5.86 6.08 -5.89
CA LEU A 34 -6.01 4.94 -6.81
C LEU A 34 -5.55 5.19 -8.26
N ASP A 35 -4.75 6.22 -8.50
CA ASP A 35 -4.20 6.50 -9.82
C ASP A 35 -2.97 5.62 -10.11
N VAL A 36 -3.13 4.66 -11.04
CA VAL A 36 -2.05 3.78 -11.52
C VAL A 36 -0.94 4.54 -12.26
N ASN A 37 -1.25 5.71 -12.79
CA ASN A 37 -0.29 6.55 -13.52
C ASN A 37 0.44 7.55 -12.62
N ALA A 38 0.11 7.60 -11.32
CA ALA A 38 0.69 8.56 -10.39
C ALA A 38 2.23 8.51 -10.40
N SER A 39 2.83 9.69 -10.38
CA SER A 39 4.27 9.86 -10.32
C SER A 39 4.61 11.10 -9.54
N ASN A 40 5.40 10.95 -8.48
CA ASN A 40 5.92 12.09 -7.72
C ASN A 40 7.45 12.06 -7.71
N VAL A 41 8.10 13.21 -7.89
CA VAL A 41 9.56 13.33 -7.83
C VAL A 41 9.95 13.95 -6.50
N ASN A 42 10.76 13.22 -5.73
CA ASN A 42 11.24 13.64 -4.43
C ASN A 42 12.47 14.55 -4.55
N ARG A 43 12.68 15.39 -3.53
CA ARG A 43 13.82 16.34 -3.47
C ARG A 43 15.20 15.68 -3.61
N ASN A 44 15.31 14.41 -3.23
CA ASN A 44 16.54 13.63 -3.32
C ASN A 44 16.71 12.93 -4.69
N GLY A 45 15.87 13.22 -5.67
CA GLY A 45 15.90 12.64 -7.01
C GLY A 45 15.26 11.25 -7.13
N THR A 46 14.82 10.63 -6.03
CA THR A 46 13.96 9.44 -6.11
C THR A 46 12.57 9.81 -6.60
N ARG A 47 11.79 8.83 -7.06
CA ARG A 47 10.40 9.03 -7.47
C ARG A 47 9.50 7.98 -6.87
N ASP A 48 8.26 8.34 -6.61
CA ASP A 48 7.23 7.45 -6.11
C ASP A 48 6.32 7.04 -7.28
N ILE A 49 6.12 5.72 -7.44
CA ILE A 49 5.66 5.13 -8.70
C ILE A 49 4.30 4.44 -8.51
N GLY A 50 3.33 4.87 -9.32
CA GLY A 50 2.06 4.19 -9.55
C GLY A 50 1.12 4.22 -8.35
N LEU A 51 0.17 3.28 -8.37
CA LEU A 51 -0.97 3.21 -7.45
C LEU A 51 -0.55 3.17 -5.98
N MET A 52 0.49 2.41 -5.63
CA MET A 52 1.01 2.31 -4.26
C MET A 52 2.15 3.30 -3.95
N GLN A 53 2.48 4.22 -4.87
CA GLN A 53 3.57 5.19 -4.75
C GLN A 53 4.89 4.54 -4.30
N ILE A 54 5.29 3.46 -4.98
CA ILE A 54 6.50 2.71 -4.64
C ILE A 54 7.73 3.57 -4.91
N ASN A 55 8.54 3.84 -3.88
CA ASN A 55 9.74 4.63 -4.06
C ASN A 55 10.78 3.90 -4.94
N SER A 56 11.36 4.63 -5.89
CA SER A 56 12.29 4.10 -6.89
C SER A 56 13.57 3.54 -6.30
N ALA A 57 13.91 3.85 -5.04
CA ALA A 57 15.03 3.24 -4.33
C ALA A 57 14.90 1.72 -4.18
N HIS A 58 13.68 1.16 -4.28
CA HIS A 58 13.46 -0.28 -4.26
C HIS A 58 13.74 -0.96 -5.61
N LEU A 59 13.79 -0.22 -6.73
CA LEU A 59 13.91 -0.79 -8.08
C LEU A 59 15.12 -1.71 -8.28
N PRO A 60 16.32 -1.45 -7.74
CA PRO A 60 17.45 -2.37 -7.88
C PRO A 60 17.19 -3.77 -7.29
N THR A 61 16.37 -3.85 -6.23
CA THR A 61 15.96 -5.11 -5.62
C THR A 61 14.77 -5.72 -6.37
N LEU A 62 13.77 -4.90 -6.70
CA LEU A 62 12.53 -5.33 -7.36
C LEU A 62 12.76 -5.84 -8.78
N SER A 63 13.71 -5.25 -9.52
CA SER A 63 14.02 -5.65 -10.89
C SER A 63 14.50 -7.10 -11.00
N ARG A 64 15.14 -7.64 -9.95
CA ARG A 64 15.55 -9.05 -9.85
C ARG A 64 14.36 -10.02 -9.88
N TYR A 65 13.16 -9.54 -9.58
CA TYR A 65 11.91 -10.28 -9.61
C TYR A 65 11.01 -9.88 -10.80
N GLY A 66 11.55 -9.16 -11.79
CA GLY A 66 10.80 -8.69 -12.95
C GLY A 66 9.81 -7.56 -12.63
N LEU A 67 9.98 -6.87 -11.50
CA LEU A 67 9.20 -5.69 -11.12
C LEU A 67 9.99 -4.43 -11.52
N THR A 68 9.77 -3.99 -12.75
CA THR A 68 10.34 -2.75 -13.29
C THR A 68 9.41 -1.57 -13.00
N GLU A 69 9.91 -0.34 -13.10
CA GLU A 69 9.05 0.85 -13.00
C GLU A 69 7.88 0.80 -13.99
N ARG A 70 8.15 0.44 -15.26
CA ARG A 70 7.10 0.31 -16.27
C ARG A 70 5.99 -0.63 -15.79
N ARG A 71 6.38 -1.80 -15.26
CA ARG A 71 5.42 -2.77 -14.74
C ARG A 71 4.63 -2.22 -13.54
N LEU A 72 5.26 -1.46 -12.65
CA LEU A 72 4.57 -0.84 -11.50
C LEU A 72 3.56 0.25 -11.92
N ARG A 73 3.69 0.83 -13.12
CA ARG A 73 2.74 1.81 -13.69
C ARG A 73 1.62 1.15 -14.48
N GLU A 74 1.94 0.12 -15.25
CA GLU A 74 1.00 -0.53 -16.18
C GLU A 74 0.16 -1.64 -15.52
N ASP A 75 0.66 -2.24 -14.44
CA ASP A 75 0.02 -3.36 -13.75
C ASP A 75 -0.33 -2.96 -12.30
N ALA A 76 -1.60 -2.64 -12.08
CA ALA A 76 -2.13 -2.29 -10.75
C ALA A 76 -1.86 -3.40 -9.73
N CYS A 77 -1.96 -4.67 -10.11
CA CYS A 77 -1.72 -5.80 -9.23
C CYS A 77 -0.25 -5.90 -8.83
N ALA A 78 0.67 -5.67 -9.78
CA ALA A 78 2.09 -5.58 -9.46
C ALA A 78 2.37 -4.44 -8.47
N SER A 79 1.74 -3.28 -8.63
CA SER A 79 1.84 -2.16 -7.68
C SER A 79 1.35 -2.54 -6.29
N ILE A 80 0.14 -3.10 -6.18
CA ILE A 80 -0.52 -3.52 -4.94
C ILE A 80 0.33 -4.57 -4.19
N ILE A 81 0.74 -5.63 -4.88
CA ILE A 81 1.53 -6.73 -4.28
C ILE A 81 2.89 -6.21 -3.80
N THR A 82 3.50 -5.28 -4.56
CA THR A 82 4.77 -4.65 -4.16
C THR A 82 4.60 -3.77 -2.93
N GLY A 83 3.54 -2.96 -2.88
CA GLY A 83 3.22 -2.15 -1.71
C GLY A 83 2.98 -3.00 -0.46
N ALA A 84 2.23 -4.09 -0.61
CA ALA A 84 2.00 -5.04 0.48
C ALA A 84 3.31 -5.72 0.95
N TRP A 85 4.22 -6.07 0.03
CA TRP A 85 5.53 -6.61 0.37
C TRP A 85 6.39 -5.63 1.19
N ILE A 86 6.40 -4.34 0.81
CA ILE A 86 7.10 -3.29 1.54
C ILE A 86 6.49 -3.10 2.94
N LEU A 87 5.16 -2.98 3.02
CA LEU A 87 4.46 -2.85 4.30
C LEU A 87 4.74 -4.05 5.21
N ALA A 88 4.73 -5.28 4.67
CA ALA A 88 5.09 -6.47 5.43
C ALA A 88 6.53 -6.41 5.97
N GLY A 89 7.45 -5.76 5.27
CA GLY A 89 8.79 -5.45 5.78
C GLY A 89 8.75 -4.61 7.05
N PHE A 90 7.99 -3.52 7.03
CA PHE A 90 7.83 -2.68 8.21
C PHE A 90 7.03 -3.36 9.32
N VAL A 91 6.07 -4.22 9.00
CA VAL A 91 5.35 -5.05 9.98
C VAL A 91 6.30 -6.02 10.69
N ARG A 92 7.28 -6.60 9.98
CA ARG A 92 8.31 -7.44 10.63
C ARG A 92 9.21 -6.63 11.58
N GLN A 93 9.42 -5.36 11.28
CA GLN A 93 10.29 -4.50 12.08
C GLN A 93 9.59 -3.90 13.31
N TYR A 94 8.36 -3.42 13.15
CA TYR A 94 7.62 -2.65 14.16
C TYR A 94 6.41 -3.37 14.75
N GLY A 95 6.12 -4.59 14.28
CA GLY A 95 4.86 -5.28 14.56
C GLY A 95 3.72 -4.77 13.67
N TYR A 96 2.64 -5.55 13.62
CA TYR A 96 1.45 -5.13 12.88
C TYR A 96 0.74 -4.03 13.67
N GLY A 97 0.92 -2.78 13.22
CA GLY A 97 0.21 -1.63 13.78
C GLY A 97 0.46 -0.35 13.00
N TRP A 98 -0.02 0.75 13.58
CA TRP A 98 0.06 2.07 12.98
C TRP A 98 1.49 2.58 12.78
N GLU A 99 2.45 2.10 13.57
CA GLU A 99 3.85 2.45 13.34
C GLU A 99 4.40 1.87 12.03
N ALA A 100 4.09 0.61 11.71
CA ALA A 100 4.46 0.01 10.43
C ALA A 100 3.79 0.73 9.24
N VAL A 101 2.52 1.11 9.39
CA VAL A 101 1.81 1.93 8.38
C VAL A 101 2.48 3.28 8.22
N GLY A 102 2.84 3.95 9.31
CA GLY A 102 3.60 5.20 9.28
C GLY A 102 4.96 5.05 8.58
N ALA A 103 5.66 3.95 8.86
CA ALA A 103 6.96 3.65 8.29
C ALA A 103 6.90 3.35 6.78
N TYR A 104 5.76 2.91 6.25
CA TYR A 104 5.57 2.72 4.81
C TYR A 104 5.92 3.97 4.00
N ASN A 105 5.42 5.14 4.43
CA ASN A 105 5.66 6.42 3.77
C ASN A 105 6.89 7.15 4.32
N ALA A 106 7.05 7.15 5.64
CA ALA A 106 8.10 7.94 6.29
C ALA A 106 9.38 7.15 6.57
N GLY A 107 9.47 5.86 6.27
CA GLY A 107 10.66 5.04 6.55
C GLY A 107 10.95 4.81 8.05
N GLY A 108 11.99 4.02 8.32
CA GLY A 108 12.30 3.51 9.66
C GLY A 108 13.26 4.33 10.54
N GLY A 109 13.71 5.50 10.08
CA GLY A 109 14.64 6.34 10.88
C GLY A 109 14.00 6.86 12.16
N GLU A 110 14.75 6.86 13.27
CA GLU A 110 14.23 7.29 14.59
C GLU A 110 13.67 8.71 14.59
N ALA A 111 14.39 9.65 13.95
CA ALA A 111 13.98 11.05 13.80
C ALA A 111 12.67 11.25 13.00
N ARG A 112 12.09 10.18 12.45
CA ARG A 112 10.89 10.21 11.60
C ARG A 112 9.61 9.79 12.32
N ALA A 113 9.65 9.58 13.64
CA ALA A 113 8.49 9.16 14.43
C ALA A 113 7.26 10.08 14.24
N MET A 114 7.42 11.40 14.28
CA MET A 114 6.31 12.34 14.03
C MET A 114 5.76 12.25 12.60
N LEU A 115 6.63 12.01 11.61
CA LEU A 115 6.18 11.84 10.21
C LEU A 115 5.41 10.53 10.05
N ARG A 116 5.88 9.44 10.67
CA ARG A 116 5.18 8.15 10.71
C ARG A 116 3.79 8.33 11.32
N GLN A 117 3.68 8.99 12.48
CA GLN A 117 2.40 9.23 13.14
C GLN A 117 1.43 10.03 12.26
N ARG A 118 1.89 11.14 11.66
CA ARG A 118 1.06 11.97 10.77
C ARG A 118 0.53 11.18 9.58
N TYR A 119 1.37 10.35 8.97
CA TYR A 119 0.94 9.51 7.85
C TYR A 119 -0.04 8.43 8.31
N ALA A 120 0.27 7.72 9.41
CA ALA A 120 -0.59 6.71 9.98
C ALA A 120 -1.97 7.25 10.33
N ASP A 121 -2.07 8.49 10.84
CA ASP A 121 -3.35 9.14 11.14
C ASP A 121 -4.20 9.37 9.88
N LYS A 122 -3.59 9.72 8.74
CA LYS A 122 -4.30 9.86 7.45
C LYS A 122 -4.88 8.52 7.01
N VAL A 123 -4.06 7.48 7.01
CA VAL A 123 -4.48 6.13 6.62
C VAL A 123 -5.55 5.60 7.58
N ARG A 124 -5.37 5.79 8.90
CA ARG A 124 -6.33 5.37 9.93
C ARG A 124 -7.71 5.97 9.70
N LYS A 125 -7.78 7.27 9.43
CA LYS A 125 -9.05 7.95 9.12
C LYS A 125 -9.71 7.33 7.90
N ARG A 126 -8.97 7.12 6.82
CA ARG A 126 -9.55 6.55 5.60
C ARG A 126 -9.99 5.10 5.78
N TYR A 127 -9.16 4.30 6.45
CA TYR A 127 -9.45 2.91 6.78
C TYR A 127 -10.75 2.76 7.61
N ALA A 128 -10.94 3.61 8.61
CA ALA A 128 -12.17 3.61 9.42
C ALA A 128 -13.43 3.86 8.57
N VAL A 129 -13.38 4.77 7.59
CA VAL A 129 -14.50 5.01 6.66
C VAL A 129 -14.82 3.76 5.85
N LEU A 130 -13.79 3.11 5.29
CA LEU A 130 -13.96 1.91 4.46
C LEU A 130 -14.56 0.74 5.26
N VAL A 131 -14.11 0.54 6.50
CA VAL A 131 -14.66 -0.49 7.39
C VAL A 131 -16.14 -0.22 7.68
N ALA A 132 -16.50 1.01 8.04
CA ALA A 132 -17.89 1.38 8.29
C ALA A 132 -18.78 1.27 7.03
N GLU A 133 -18.25 1.54 5.84
CA GLU A 133 -18.94 1.29 4.57
C GLU A 133 -19.17 -0.20 4.32
N ARG A 134 -18.17 -1.06 4.57
CA ARG A 134 -18.30 -2.52 4.44
C ARG A 134 -19.36 -3.08 5.39
N GLU A 135 -19.34 -2.65 6.65
CA GLU A 135 -20.30 -3.10 7.67
C GLU A 135 -21.73 -2.70 7.29
N ARG A 136 -21.95 -1.44 6.89
CA ARG A 136 -23.27 -0.97 6.42
C ARG A 136 -23.78 -1.74 5.21
N ARG A 137 -22.90 -2.13 4.28
CA ARG A 137 -23.29 -2.96 3.13
C ARG A 137 -23.65 -4.39 3.54
N ALA A 138 -23.04 -4.91 4.60
CA ALA A 138 -23.33 -6.24 5.11
C ALA A 138 -24.69 -6.29 5.84
N THR A 139 -25.08 -5.23 6.54
CA THR A 139 -26.37 -5.15 7.25
C THR A 139 -27.58 -4.88 6.34
N LEU A 140 -27.34 -4.44 5.10
CA LEU A 140 -28.37 -4.20 4.07
C LEU A 140 -28.62 -5.42 3.16
N ARG A 141 -27.91 -6.53 3.39
CA ARG A 141 -28.06 -7.80 2.67
C ARG A 141 -28.84 -8.79 3.53
#